data_AF-K4ISP8-F1
#
_entry.id   AF-K4ISP8-F1
#
_cell.length_a   1.000
_cell.length_b   1.000
_cell.length_c   1.000
_cell.angle_alpha   90.00
_cell.angle_beta   90.00
_cell.angle_gamma   90.00
#
_symmetry.space_group_name_H-M   'P 1'
#
loop_
_entity.id
_entity.type
_entity.pdbx_description
1 polymer ?
#
loop_
_entity_poly.entity_id
_entity_poly.type
_entity_poly.pdbx_seq_one_letter_code
_entity_poly.pdbx_strand_id
1 'polypeptide(L)'
;VWRIQAGRGFNEFPNKEYDLYQSLLSSKIDGGWDWGNAARHYWVKGGQWNKLEVDMKDAVGTYKLSGLRNFTGGDLDVNMQKATLRLGQFNGNSFTSYKDSADRTTRVDFNAKNISIDNFVEINNRVGSGAGRKASSTVLTLQASEGITSRENAEISLYDGATLNLASNSVKLMGNVWMGRLQYVGAYLAPSYSTIN
;
A
#
# COMPACT_ATOMS: atom_id res chain seq x y z
N VAL A 1 -12.75 -0.96 14.24
CA VAL A 1 -11.46 -1.66 13.99
C VAL A 1 -11.75 -3.12 13.69
N TRP A 2 -11.23 -3.64 12.59
CA TRP A 2 -11.26 -5.04 12.20
C TRP A 2 -9.93 -5.71 12.52
N ARG A 3 -9.98 -7.00 12.84
CA ARG A 3 -8.79 -7.79 13.15
C ARG A 3 -8.80 -9.10 12.39
N ILE A 4 -7.64 -9.49 11.89
CA ILE A 4 -7.34 -10.81 11.34
C ILE A 4 -6.14 -11.35 12.11
N GLN A 5 -6.22 -12.60 12.54
CA GLN A 5 -5.08 -13.35 13.04
C GLN A 5 -4.79 -14.47 12.05
N ALA A 6 -3.55 -14.56 11.55
CA ALA A 6 -3.15 -15.66 10.69
C ALA A 6 -3.29 -16.99 11.44
N GLY A 7 -4.06 -17.91 10.89
CA GLY A 7 -4.33 -19.21 11.49
C GLY A 7 -3.16 -20.20 11.41
N ARG A 8 -3.36 -21.40 11.96
CA ARG A 8 -2.42 -22.53 11.82
C ARG A 8 -2.18 -22.85 10.34
N GLY A 9 -0.92 -23.05 9.94
CA GLY A 9 -0.51 -23.38 8.57
C GLY A 9 0.31 -22.29 7.86
N PHE A 10 0.24 -21.03 8.30
CA PHE A 10 1.11 -19.95 7.79
C PHE A 10 2.51 -19.93 8.43
N ASN A 11 2.70 -20.65 9.52
CA ASN A 11 3.94 -20.71 10.31
C ASN A 11 4.80 -21.96 10.01
N GLU A 12 4.33 -22.88 9.15
CA GLU A 12 4.98 -24.18 8.93
C GLU A 12 5.83 -24.24 7.65
N PHE A 13 5.55 -23.40 6.65
CA PHE A 13 6.13 -23.52 5.31
C PHE A 13 6.99 -22.31 4.94
N PRO A 14 8.28 -22.26 5.33
CA PRO A 14 9.14 -21.08 5.17
C PRO A 14 9.49 -20.75 3.70
N ASN A 15 9.32 -21.69 2.78
CA ASN A 15 9.61 -21.50 1.35
C ASN A 15 8.34 -21.32 0.51
N LYS A 16 7.15 -21.31 1.13
CA LYS A 16 5.89 -21.18 0.40
C LYS A 16 5.63 -19.71 0.06
N GLU A 17 5.11 -19.50 -1.15
CA GLU A 17 4.62 -18.21 -1.60
C GLU A 17 3.10 -18.12 -1.42
N TYR A 18 2.63 -17.01 -0.88
CA TYR A 18 1.22 -16.74 -0.63
C TYR A 18 0.80 -15.44 -1.32
N ASP A 19 -0.43 -15.43 -1.84
CA ASP A 19 -1.11 -14.19 -2.22
C ASP A 19 -1.70 -13.57 -0.95
N LEU A 20 -1.12 -12.46 -0.47
CA LEU A 20 -1.53 -11.80 0.76
C LEU A 20 -2.98 -11.28 0.68
N TYR A 21 -3.38 -10.77 -0.49
CA TYR A 21 -4.71 -10.23 -0.67
C TYR A 21 -5.75 -11.36 -0.60
N GLN A 22 -5.57 -12.41 -1.41
CA GLN A 22 -6.54 -13.50 -1.47
C GLN A 22 -6.60 -14.30 -0.17
N SER A 23 -5.45 -14.58 0.44
CA SER A 23 -5.38 -15.44 1.63
C SER A 23 -5.88 -14.79 2.92
N LEU A 24 -5.73 -13.47 3.06
CA LEU A 24 -6.00 -12.79 4.33
C LEU A 24 -6.85 -11.53 4.14
N LEU A 25 -6.42 -10.59 3.29
CA LEU A 25 -7.01 -9.25 3.26
C LEU A 25 -8.42 -9.20 2.64
N SER A 26 -8.71 -10.05 1.65
CA SER A 26 -9.96 -10.04 0.87
C SER A 26 -11.23 -10.18 1.73
N SER A 27 -11.12 -10.78 2.91
CA SER A 27 -12.25 -10.94 3.84
C SER A 27 -12.67 -9.63 4.54
N LYS A 28 -11.77 -8.64 4.59
CA LYS A 28 -11.93 -7.36 5.30
C LYS A 28 -11.59 -6.14 4.44
N ILE A 29 -11.33 -6.33 3.16
CA ILE A 29 -11.22 -5.27 2.17
C ILE A 29 -12.41 -5.39 1.21
N ASP A 30 -13.27 -4.38 1.23
CA ASP A 30 -14.36 -4.27 0.28
C ASP A 30 -13.84 -3.58 -1.00
N GLY A 31 -14.54 -3.80 -2.12
CA GLY A 31 -14.25 -3.14 -3.39
C GLY A 31 -15.52 -2.73 -4.10
N GLY A 32 -15.43 -1.69 -4.93
CA GLY A 32 -16.57 -1.18 -5.69
C GLY A 32 -16.15 -0.27 -6.83
N TRP A 33 -17.16 0.27 -7.51
CA TRP A 33 -16.99 1.20 -8.62
C TRP A 33 -17.31 2.63 -8.16
N ASP A 34 -16.33 3.55 -8.29
CA ASP A 34 -16.57 4.98 -8.14
C ASP A 34 -16.99 5.55 -9.50
N TRP A 35 -18.27 5.93 -9.61
CA TRP A 35 -18.84 6.51 -10.83
C TRP A 35 -18.25 7.88 -11.19
N GLY A 36 -17.93 8.71 -10.20
CA GLY A 36 -17.39 10.04 -10.44
C GLY A 36 -15.96 10.00 -10.97
N ASN A 37 -15.19 9.00 -10.56
CA ASN A 37 -13.82 8.80 -11.00
C ASN A 37 -13.68 7.75 -12.12
N ALA A 38 -14.76 7.05 -12.46
CA ALA A 38 -14.81 5.97 -13.44
C ALA A 38 -13.73 4.90 -13.21
N ALA A 39 -13.59 4.43 -11.97
CA ALA A 39 -12.59 3.44 -11.61
C ALA A 39 -13.05 2.51 -10.48
N ARG A 40 -12.48 1.30 -10.47
CA ARG A 40 -12.54 0.44 -9.28
C ARG A 40 -11.64 0.99 -8.19
N HIS A 41 -12.11 0.85 -6.96
CA HIS A 41 -11.36 1.20 -5.77
C HIS A 41 -11.70 0.26 -4.61
N TYR A 42 -10.84 0.24 -3.60
CA TYR A 42 -10.92 -0.65 -2.45
C TYR A 42 -10.82 0.14 -1.15
N TRP A 43 -11.37 -0.40 -0.08
CA TRP A 43 -11.33 0.21 1.25
C TRP A 43 -11.48 -0.84 2.35
N VAL A 44 -11.08 -0.51 3.57
CA VAL A 44 -11.35 -1.38 4.74
C VAL A 44 -12.84 -1.56 4.93
N LYS A 45 -13.27 -2.78 5.21
CA LYS A 45 -14.69 -3.15 5.34
C LYS A 45 -15.49 -2.16 6.17
N GLY A 46 -16.65 -1.75 5.66
CA GLY A 46 -17.55 -0.81 6.33
C GLY A 46 -17.15 0.67 6.25
N GLY A 47 -16.12 1.04 5.47
CA GLY A 47 -15.84 2.43 5.09
C GLY A 47 -14.37 2.85 5.21
N GLN A 48 -13.99 3.92 4.51
CA GLN A 48 -12.62 4.47 4.45
C GLN A 48 -12.11 5.07 5.78
N TRP A 49 -12.94 5.11 6.82
CA TRP A 49 -12.59 5.57 8.17
C TRP A 49 -12.27 4.41 9.13
N ASN A 50 -12.37 3.16 8.68
CA ASN A 50 -12.12 1.99 9.52
C ASN A 50 -10.67 1.53 9.44
N LYS A 51 -10.18 0.91 10.52
CA LYS A 51 -8.86 0.28 10.58
C LYS A 51 -8.95 -1.23 10.45
N LEU A 52 -8.00 -1.85 9.75
CA LEU A 52 -7.74 -3.29 9.70
C LEU A 52 -6.35 -3.60 10.26
N GLU A 53 -6.29 -4.45 11.27
CA GLU A 53 -5.04 -4.98 11.84
C GLU A 53 -4.91 -6.47 11.48
N VAL A 54 -3.77 -6.87 10.93
CA VAL A 54 -3.46 -8.24 10.55
C VAL A 54 -2.25 -8.71 11.34
N ASP A 55 -2.48 -9.64 12.27
CA ASP A 55 -1.44 -10.24 13.10
C ASP A 55 -0.94 -11.55 12.49
N MET A 56 0.30 -11.52 12.00
CA MET A 56 1.02 -12.63 11.37
C MET A 56 2.44 -12.77 11.94
N LYS A 57 2.69 -12.36 13.18
CA LYS A 57 4.04 -12.33 13.78
C LYS A 57 4.81 -13.65 13.66
N ASP A 58 4.09 -14.78 13.71
CA ASP A 58 4.67 -16.12 13.60
C ASP A 58 4.62 -16.72 12.19
N ALA A 59 3.97 -16.04 11.23
CA ALA A 59 3.91 -16.50 9.87
C ALA A 59 5.29 -16.42 9.20
N VAL A 60 5.62 -17.46 8.44
CA VAL A 60 6.85 -17.57 7.64
C VAL A 60 6.49 -17.67 6.17
N GLY A 61 7.49 -17.63 5.30
CA GLY A 61 7.29 -17.67 3.85
C GLY A 61 7.34 -16.30 3.21
N THR A 62 6.89 -16.26 1.96
CA THR A 62 6.87 -15.05 1.13
C THR A 62 5.43 -14.67 0.81
N TYR A 63 5.04 -13.45 1.14
CA TYR A 63 3.70 -12.93 0.90
C TYR A 63 3.75 -11.86 -0.17
N LYS A 64 2.90 -12.01 -1.17
CA LYS A 64 2.85 -11.11 -2.32
C LYS A 64 1.58 -10.30 -2.25
N LEU A 65 1.71 -8.99 -2.36
CA LEU A 65 0.59 -8.10 -2.62
C LEU A 65 0.76 -7.56 -4.03
N SER A 66 -0.09 -7.97 -4.96
CA SER A 66 0.01 -7.56 -6.36
C SER A 66 -1.38 -7.26 -6.92
N GLY A 67 -1.56 -6.05 -7.44
CA GLY A 67 -2.81 -5.63 -8.06
C GLY A 67 -3.82 -4.97 -7.11
N LEU A 68 -3.44 -4.67 -5.86
CA LEU A 68 -4.26 -3.83 -4.98
C LEU A 68 -4.11 -2.36 -5.43
N ARG A 69 -4.89 -1.97 -6.43
CA ARG A 69 -4.87 -0.65 -7.05
C ARG A 69 -6.05 0.19 -6.59
N ASN A 70 -5.80 1.46 -6.33
CA ASN A 70 -6.75 2.43 -5.78
C ASN A 70 -7.32 1.95 -4.44
N PHE A 71 -6.44 1.56 -3.52
CA PHE A 71 -6.85 1.40 -2.12
C PHE A 71 -7.07 2.79 -1.53
N THR A 72 -8.33 3.19 -1.41
CA THR A 72 -8.80 4.56 -1.09
C THR A 72 -8.99 4.84 0.39
N GLY A 73 -8.65 3.89 1.25
CA GLY A 73 -8.51 4.17 2.66
C GLY A 73 -9.16 3.18 3.59
N GLY A 74 -9.13 3.61 4.84
CA GLY A 74 -9.10 2.76 6.01
C GLY A 74 -7.66 2.38 6.32
N ASP A 75 -7.27 2.55 7.59
CA ASP A 75 -5.91 2.25 8.01
C ASP A 75 -5.64 0.74 7.92
N LEU A 76 -4.45 0.36 7.45
CA LEU A 76 -4.07 -1.03 7.25
C LEU A 76 -2.72 -1.30 7.92
N ASP A 77 -2.74 -2.15 8.95
CA ASP A 77 -1.54 -2.55 9.66
C ASP A 77 -1.32 -4.05 9.45
N VAL A 78 -0.26 -4.44 8.74
CA VAL A 78 0.10 -5.83 8.51
C VAL A 78 1.41 -6.15 9.23
N ASN A 79 1.32 -6.96 10.28
CA ASN A 79 2.45 -7.37 11.08
C ASN A 79 2.88 -8.80 10.75
N MET A 80 4.03 -8.95 10.11
CA MET A 80 4.55 -10.20 9.53
C MET A 80 6.08 -10.33 9.73
N GLN A 81 6.54 -10.05 10.95
CA GLN A 81 7.96 -9.91 11.34
C GLN A 81 8.90 -11.08 10.95
N LYS A 82 8.38 -12.29 10.69
CA LYS A 82 9.19 -13.46 10.29
C LYS A 82 9.09 -13.79 8.81
N ALA A 83 8.32 -13.04 8.04
CA ALA A 83 8.04 -13.30 6.64
C ALA A 83 8.58 -12.22 5.70
N THR A 84 8.81 -12.61 4.45
CA THR A 84 9.19 -11.69 3.38
C THR A 84 7.93 -11.13 2.72
N LEU A 85 7.85 -9.80 2.59
CA LEU A 85 6.83 -9.13 1.78
C LEU A 85 7.38 -8.81 0.39
N ARG A 86 6.62 -9.12 -0.64
CA ARG A 86 6.85 -8.68 -2.02
C ARG A 86 5.71 -7.76 -2.43
N LEU A 87 6.00 -6.47 -2.54
CA LEU A 87 5.08 -5.47 -3.05
C LEU A 87 5.17 -5.44 -4.58
N GLY A 88 4.19 -6.07 -5.20
CA GLY A 88 4.12 -6.27 -6.63
C GLY A 88 4.64 -7.64 -7.07
N GLN A 89 4.32 -8.00 -8.31
CA GLN A 89 4.93 -9.09 -9.06
C GLN A 89 4.50 -8.89 -10.52
N PHE A 90 3.30 -9.38 -10.87
CA PHE A 90 2.70 -9.23 -12.20
C PHE A 90 2.05 -7.86 -12.39
N ASN A 91 1.59 -7.24 -11.31
CA ASN A 91 0.98 -5.92 -11.30
C ASN A 91 1.48 -5.11 -10.10
N GLY A 92 1.41 -3.78 -10.20
CA GLY A 92 1.74 -2.88 -9.11
C GLY A 92 0.58 -2.65 -8.14
N ASN A 93 0.83 -1.81 -7.14
CA ASN A 93 -0.14 -1.45 -6.11
C ASN A 93 -0.28 0.07 -6.02
N SER A 94 -1.40 0.54 -5.49
CA SER A 94 -1.53 1.95 -5.17
C SER A 94 -2.40 2.20 -3.95
N PHE A 95 -1.92 3.11 -3.11
CA PHE A 95 -2.53 3.50 -1.84
C PHE A 95 -2.84 4.98 -1.88
N THR A 96 -4.07 5.35 -1.56
CA THR A 96 -4.57 6.71 -1.63
C THR A 96 -5.63 6.94 -0.55
N SER A 97 -6.12 8.17 -0.46
CA SER A 97 -7.28 8.53 0.35
C SER A 97 -8.27 9.31 -0.49
N TYR A 98 -9.49 9.47 -0.01
CA TYR A 98 -10.38 10.50 -0.54
C TYR A 98 -10.42 11.69 0.40
N LYS A 99 -10.38 12.88 -0.19
CA LYS A 99 -10.71 14.12 0.51
C LYS A 99 -12.17 14.08 0.93
N ASP A 100 -12.37 14.17 2.24
CA ASP A 100 -13.66 14.22 2.90
C ASP A 100 -13.68 15.42 3.87
N SER A 101 -14.80 15.64 4.55
CA SER A 101 -14.95 16.77 5.49
C SER A 101 -14.06 16.66 6.74
N ALA A 102 -13.37 15.54 6.94
CA ALA A 102 -12.46 15.31 8.05
C ALA A 102 -10.98 15.30 7.61
N ASP A 103 -10.71 15.59 6.32
CA ASP A 103 -9.40 15.62 5.69
C ASP A 103 -8.50 14.43 6.09
N ARG A 104 -9.08 13.23 6.09
CA ARG A 104 -8.41 12.03 6.60
C ARG A 104 -7.14 11.68 5.81
N THR A 105 -6.17 11.15 6.54
CA THR A 105 -4.98 10.49 5.99
C THR A 105 -5.16 8.99 6.07
N THR A 106 -4.98 8.27 4.95
CA THR A 106 -4.85 6.81 4.96
C THR A 106 -3.45 6.44 5.46
N ARG A 107 -3.36 5.57 6.47
CA ARG A 107 -2.08 4.99 6.93
C ARG A 107 -2.01 3.52 6.56
N VAL A 108 -0.95 3.14 5.84
CA VAL A 108 -0.68 1.75 5.47
C VAL A 108 0.68 1.37 6.01
N ASP A 109 0.72 0.40 6.91
CA ASP A 109 1.91 -0.01 7.63
C ASP A 109 2.19 -1.49 7.37
N PHE A 110 3.36 -1.79 6.84
CA PHE A 110 3.88 -3.16 6.70
C PHE A 110 5.10 -3.34 7.60
N ASN A 111 5.05 -4.33 8.49
CA ASN A 111 6.16 -4.72 9.35
C ASN A 111 6.59 -6.15 9.02
N ALA A 112 7.69 -6.32 8.30
CA ALA A 112 8.12 -7.60 7.74
C ALA A 112 9.59 -7.91 8.07
N LYS A 113 10.03 -9.13 7.76
CA LYS A 113 11.44 -9.50 7.83
C LYS A 113 12.25 -8.80 6.74
N ASN A 114 11.79 -8.96 5.50
CA ASN A 114 12.31 -8.31 4.29
C ASN A 114 11.15 -7.70 3.51
N ILE A 115 11.39 -6.58 2.83
CA ILE A 115 10.44 -6.00 1.89
C ILE A 115 11.13 -5.83 0.55
N SER A 116 10.55 -6.43 -0.49
CA SER A 116 10.99 -6.26 -1.89
C SER A 116 9.90 -5.55 -2.69
N ILE A 117 10.24 -4.44 -3.30
CA ILE A 117 9.37 -3.71 -4.23
C ILE A 117 9.69 -4.20 -5.65
N ASP A 118 8.80 -5.02 -6.16
CA ASP A 118 9.03 -5.83 -7.35
C ASP A 118 8.36 -5.30 -8.62
N ASN A 119 7.52 -4.27 -8.47
CA ASN A 119 6.75 -3.61 -9.53
C ASN A 119 6.48 -2.15 -9.09
N PHE A 120 5.54 -1.46 -9.75
CA PHE A 120 5.21 -0.09 -9.35
C PHE A 120 4.43 -0.04 -8.02
N VAL A 121 4.71 1.00 -7.23
CA VAL A 121 3.94 1.40 -6.04
C VAL A 121 3.66 2.89 -6.15
N GLU A 122 2.38 3.26 -6.25
CA GLU A 122 1.95 4.66 -6.28
C GLU A 122 1.34 5.06 -4.93
N ILE A 123 1.79 6.17 -4.36
CA ILE A 123 1.36 6.68 -3.05
C ILE A 123 0.63 8.01 -3.26
N ASN A 124 -0.60 8.07 -2.73
CA ASN A 124 -1.58 9.14 -2.90
C ASN A 124 -1.97 9.41 -4.38
N ASN A 125 -2.05 8.35 -5.18
CA ASN A 125 -2.38 8.46 -6.60
C ASN A 125 -3.78 9.04 -6.86
N ARG A 126 -3.96 9.62 -8.05
CA ARG A 126 -5.29 9.96 -8.57
C ARG A 126 -6.07 8.68 -8.86
N VAL A 127 -7.29 8.60 -8.35
CA VAL A 127 -8.21 7.50 -8.71
C VAL A 127 -8.86 7.80 -10.06
N GLY A 128 -8.64 6.92 -11.04
CA GLY A 128 -9.27 6.99 -12.35
C GLY A 128 -9.02 8.31 -13.09
N SER A 129 -10.10 8.90 -13.59
CA SER A 129 -10.05 10.22 -14.26
C SER A 129 -9.69 11.36 -13.30
N GLY A 130 -9.98 11.17 -12.01
CA GLY A 130 -9.91 12.21 -10.98
C GLY A 130 -10.95 13.32 -11.15
N ALA A 131 -12.01 13.12 -11.93
CA ALA A 131 -13.09 14.11 -12.07
C ALA A 131 -13.94 14.22 -10.79
N GLY A 132 -14.17 13.08 -10.11
CA GLY A 132 -14.92 12.99 -8.87
C GLY A 132 -14.11 13.40 -7.63
N ARG A 133 -14.22 12.60 -6.56
CA ARG A 133 -13.52 12.86 -5.29
C ARG A 133 -12.01 12.90 -5.51
N LYS A 134 -11.38 13.92 -4.93
CA LYS A 134 -9.93 14.17 -5.01
C LYS A 134 -9.21 13.40 -3.91
N ALA A 135 -7.94 13.12 -4.11
CA ALA A 135 -7.09 12.57 -3.05
C ALA A 135 -6.83 13.59 -1.93
N SER A 136 -6.65 13.12 -0.70
CA SER A 136 -6.22 13.94 0.45
C SER A 136 -4.73 13.69 0.71
N SER A 137 -4.39 12.88 1.70
CA SER A 137 -3.03 12.50 2.06
C SER A 137 -2.92 11.00 2.33
N THR A 138 -1.74 10.43 2.15
CA THR A 138 -1.47 9.01 2.42
C THR A 138 -0.07 8.83 2.97
N VAL A 139 0.05 8.02 4.01
CA VAL A 139 1.32 7.59 4.60
C VAL A 139 1.47 6.09 4.37
N LEU A 140 2.55 5.70 3.68
CA LEU A 140 2.99 4.31 3.58
C LEU A 140 4.23 4.12 4.44
N THR A 141 4.17 3.22 5.42
CA THR A 141 5.32 2.85 6.24
C THR A 141 5.78 1.44 5.91
N LEU A 142 7.03 1.31 5.52
CA LEU A 142 7.70 0.04 5.28
C LEU A 142 8.73 -0.18 6.39
N GLN A 143 8.45 -1.12 7.28
CA GLN A 143 9.33 -1.55 8.36
C GLN A 143 9.90 -2.93 8.03
N ALA A 144 11.22 -3.04 7.92
CA ALA A 144 11.90 -4.31 7.68
C ALA A 144 13.06 -4.51 8.66
N SER A 145 13.18 -5.72 9.21
CA SER A 145 14.29 -6.05 10.13
C SER A 145 15.60 -6.33 9.40
N GLU A 146 15.55 -6.88 8.18
CA GLU A 146 16.74 -7.25 7.40
C GLU A 146 17.02 -6.28 6.25
N GLY A 147 16.01 -5.90 5.46
CA GLY A 147 16.23 -5.01 4.33
C GLY A 147 14.98 -4.60 3.57
N ILE A 148 15.04 -3.42 2.95
CA ILE A 148 14.08 -2.94 1.96
C ILE A 148 14.82 -2.80 0.63
N THR A 149 14.39 -3.53 -0.38
CA THR A 149 14.99 -3.47 -1.72
C THR A 149 13.94 -3.19 -2.79
N SER A 150 14.37 -2.74 -3.96
CA SER A 150 13.53 -2.72 -5.16
C SER A 150 14.23 -3.36 -6.34
N ARG A 151 13.45 -3.84 -7.31
CA ARG A 151 13.97 -4.20 -8.64
C ARG A 151 14.34 -2.96 -9.45
N GLU A 152 15.19 -3.16 -10.46
CA GLU A 152 15.60 -2.11 -11.40
C GLU A 152 14.43 -1.51 -12.19
N ASN A 153 13.42 -2.33 -12.52
CA ASN A 153 12.23 -1.89 -13.23
C ASN A 153 11.06 -1.53 -12.29
N ALA A 154 11.27 -1.53 -10.97
CA ALA A 154 10.28 -1.04 -10.04
C ALA A 154 10.16 0.50 -10.14
N GLU A 155 8.96 1.02 -9.90
CA GLU A 155 8.73 2.46 -9.86
C GLU A 155 8.01 2.82 -8.57
N ILE A 156 8.58 3.73 -7.79
CA ILE A 156 7.93 4.27 -6.60
C ILE A 156 7.54 5.71 -6.93
N SER A 157 6.25 5.98 -7.00
CA SER A 157 5.71 7.28 -7.40
C SER A 157 4.94 7.91 -6.24
N LEU A 158 5.43 9.05 -5.76
CA LEU A 158 4.80 9.85 -4.71
C LEU A 158 4.13 11.07 -5.35
N TYR A 159 2.83 11.21 -5.08
CA TYR A 159 2.03 12.36 -5.51
C TYR A 159 1.93 13.40 -4.38
N ASP A 160 1.28 14.53 -4.64
CA ASP A 160 0.98 15.54 -3.62
C ASP A 160 0.33 14.88 -2.38
N GLY A 161 0.77 15.23 -1.17
CA GLY A 161 0.26 14.67 0.09
C GLY A 161 0.72 13.24 0.41
N ALA A 162 1.70 12.70 -0.33
CA ALA A 162 2.27 11.38 -0.07
C ALA A 162 3.49 11.42 0.87
N THR A 163 3.51 10.50 1.83
CA THR A 163 4.68 10.21 2.67
C THR A 163 5.03 8.74 2.59
N LEU A 164 6.31 8.43 2.37
CA LEU A 164 6.88 7.10 2.46
C LEU A 164 7.87 7.06 3.62
N ASN A 165 7.57 6.31 4.67
CA ASN A 165 8.48 6.07 5.79
C ASN A 165 9.23 4.75 5.55
N LEU A 166 10.56 4.76 5.66
CA LEU A 166 11.41 3.58 5.49
C LEU A 166 12.18 3.30 6.78
N ALA A 167 11.80 2.25 7.48
CA ALA A 167 12.42 1.86 8.74
C ALA A 167 13.11 0.50 8.57
N SER A 168 14.40 0.54 8.22
CA SER A 168 15.26 -0.63 8.05
C SER A 168 16.72 -0.21 8.17
N ASN A 169 17.58 -1.12 8.61
CA ASN A 169 19.03 -0.89 8.65
C ASN A 169 19.65 -0.83 7.24
N SER A 170 18.96 -1.36 6.23
CA SER A 170 19.40 -1.33 4.84
C SER A 170 18.24 -1.03 3.91
N VAL A 171 18.40 0.01 3.09
CA VAL A 171 17.46 0.40 2.05
C VAL A 171 18.23 0.53 0.74
N LYS A 172 17.81 -0.22 -0.29
CA LYS A 172 18.40 -0.16 -1.64
C LYS A 172 17.31 -0.15 -2.72
N LEU A 173 16.89 1.05 -3.11
CA LEU A 173 15.94 1.27 -4.20
C LEU A 173 16.72 1.34 -5.52
N MET A 174 16.67 0.28 -6.31
CA MET A 174 17.38 0.18 -7.60
C MET A 174 16.56 0.73 -8.78
N GLY A 175 15.25 0.89 -8.58
CA GLY A 175 14.32 1.38 -9.59
C GLY A 175 14.11 2.89 -9.50
N ASN A 176 13.20 3.40 -10.32
CA ASN A 176 12.91 4.82 -10.36
C ASN A 176 12.11 5.25 -9.12
N VAL A 177 12.52 6.37 -8.53
CA VAL A 177 11.78 7.04 -7.46
C VAL A 177 11.34 8.42 -7.96
N TRP A 178 10.04 8.63 -8.10
CA TRP A 178 9.44 9.89 -8.55
C TRP A 178 8.78 10.59 -7.37
N MET A 179 9.31 11.74 -6.99
CA MET A 179 8.74 12.59 -5.95
C MET A 179 8.04 13.80 -6.59
N GLY A 180 6.79 14.06 -6.20
CA GLY A 180 6.02 15.22 -6.67
C GLY A 180 5.47 15.06 -8.09
N ARG A 181 4.97 13.87 -8.44
CA ARG A 181 4.42 13.60 -9.78
C ARG A 181 3.13 14.37 -10.04
N LEU A 182 2.90 14.78 -11.30
CA LEU A 182 1.66 15.46 -11.71
C LEU A 182 0.44 14.58 -11.41
N GLN A 183 -0.36 15.01 -10.43
CA GLN A 183 -1.48 14.21 -9.92
C GLN A 183 -2.71 14.31 -10.83
N TYR A 184 -3.02 15.50 -11.37
CA TYR A 184 -4.16 15.74 -12.24
C TYR A 184 -3.73 16.34 -13.57
N VAL A 185 -4.40 15.93 -14.65
CA VAL A 185 -4.14 16.45 -16.00
C VAL A 185 -4.39 17.95 -16.01
N GLY A 186 -3.42 18.71 -16.53
CA GLY A 186 -3.52 20.18 -16.66
C GLY A 186 -3.25 20.98 -15.38
N ALA A 187 -3.07 20.32 -14.23
CA ALA A 187 -2.82 20.98 -12.95
C ALA A 187 -1.34 21.31 -12.71
N TYR A 188 -0.68 21.94 -13.69
CA TYR A 188 0.76 22.21 -13.66
C TYR A 188 1.22 23.18 -12.57
N LEU A 189 0.29 23.97 -12.01
CA LEU A 189 0.54 24.92 -10.93
C LEU A 189 0.18 24.37 -9.55
N ALA A 190 -0.29 23.11 -9.47
CA ALA A 190 -0.61 22.51 -8.18
C ALA A 190 0.67 22.25 -7.39
N PRO A 191 0.65 22.48 -6.07
CA PRO A 191 1.68 21.94 -5.19
C PRO A 191 1.78 20.42 -5.36
N SER A 192 2.97 19.88 -5.17
CA SER A 192 3.25 18.45 -5.25
C SER A 192 4.18 18.00 -4.12
N TYR A 193 3.80 18.37 -2.89
CA TYR A 193 4.59 18.07 -1.71
C TYR A 193 4.59 16.56 -1.45
N SER A 194 5.79 15.99 -1.33
CA SER A 194 5.97 14.58 -0.99
C SER A 194 7.18 14.40 -0.10
N THR A 195 7.19 13.33 0.67
CA THR A 195 8.26 13.06 1.64
C THR A 195 8.66 11.60 1.60
N ILE A 196 9.97 11.35 1.58
CA ILE A 196 10.55 10.07 1.95
C ILE A 196 11.32 10.33 3.25
N ASN A 197 10.98 9.60 4.31
CA ASN A 197 11.55 9.73 5.64
C ASN A 197 12.21 8.42 6.09
#